data_AF-A0AAU7DE05-F1
#
_entry.id   AF-A0AAU7DE05-F1
#
_cell.length_a   1.000
_cell.length_b   1.000
_cell.length_c   1.000
_cell.angle_alpha   90.00
_cell.angle_beta   90.00
_cell.angle_gamma   90.00
#
_symmetry.space_group_name_H-M   'P 1'
#
loop_
_entity.id
_entity.type
_entity.pdbx_description
1 polymer ?
#
loop_
_entity_poly.entity_id
_entity_poly.type
_entity_poly.pdbx_seq_one_letter_code
_entity_poly.pdbx_strand_id
1 'polypeptide(L)'
;MPQSPAQLAVNHGSAFPSPPRVHWAVLLLSISAAEVLAFWFVPEPYRNFTIYALAAAWPTYLCIWVRKIEPSSSSLYWAIASLVIGVGFLFSWLLWIVVIFELREEMLDHYNRREPMNLRLNWFLTLFFSFVYFQFALNRIAREKEATRESFAAEPESSVTA
;
A
#
# COMPACT_ATOMS: atom_id res chain seq x y z
N MET A 1 -6.24 -22.42 25.25
CA MET A 1 -4.97 -21.68 25.41
C MET A 1 -5.07 -20.41 24.58
N PRO A 2 -4.83 -19.21 25.12
CA PRO A 2 -4.80 -18.01 24.30
C PRO A 2 -3.68 -18.14 23.28
N GLN A 3 -4.00 -18.02 21.98
CA GLN A 3 -2.97 -18.10 20.93
C GLN A 3 -1.97 -16.96 21.14
N SER A 4 -0.68 -17.29 21.13
CA SER A 4 0.37 -16.29 21.22
C SER A 4 0.23 -15.31 20.04
N PRO A 5 0.42 -13.99 20.24
CA PRO A 5 0.31 -12.99 19.15
C PRO A 5 1.18 -13.34 17.93
N ALA A 6 2.25 -14.10 18.16
CA ALA A 6 3.14 -14.58 17.11
C ALA A 6 2.56 -15.72 16.26
N GLN A 7 1.76 -16.62 16.85
CA GLN A 7 1.03 -17.67 16.12
C GLN A 7 -0.14 -17.07 15.30
N LEU A 8 -0.77 -16.02 15.80
CA LEU A 8 -1.78 -15.24 15.08
C LEU A 8 -1.19 -14.58 13.82
N ALA A 9 0.00 -13.98 13.93
CA ALA A 9 0.69 -13.37 12.78
C ALA A 9 1.05 -14.39 11.68
N VAL A 10 1.43 -15.61 12.06
CA VAL A 10 1.73 -16.71 11.12
C VAL A 10 0.46 -17.23 10.45
N ASN A 11 -0.61 -17.50 11.21
CA ASN A 11 -1.90 -17.94 10.67
C ASN A 11 -2.58 -16.87 9.78
N HIS A 12 -2.40 -15.59 10.09
CA HIS A 12 -2.94 -14.49 9.28
C HIS A 12 -2.12 -14.24 8.01
N GLY A 13 -0.80 -14.54 8.03
CA GLY A 13 0.04 -14.52 6.83
C GLY A 13 -0.37 -15.51 5.72
N SER A 14 -1.08 -16.58 6.06
CA SER A 14 -1.70 -17.48 5.06
C SER A 14 -3.09 -17.03 4.61
N ALA A 15 -3.79 -16.22 5.40
CA ALA A 15 -5.15 -15.76 5.10
C ALA A 15 -5.18 -14.52 4.19
N PHE A 16 -4.15 -13.67 4.24
CA PHE A 16 -4.09 -12.42 3.48
C PHE A 16 -2.86 -12.38 2.56
N PRO A 17 -2.98 -11.79 1.35
CA PRO A 17 -1.84 -11.65 0.45
C PRO A 17 -0.78 -10.77 1.09
N SER A 18 0.49 -11.16 0.96
CA SER A 18 1.62 -10.35 1.43
C SER A 18 1.59 -8.95 0.83
N PRO A 19 1.92 -7.90 1.60
CA PRO A 19 1.97 -6.56 1.06
C PRO A 19 2.98 -6.41 -0.07
N PRO A 20 2.69 -5.56 -1.06
CA PRO A 20 3.61 -5.30 -2.16
C PRO A 20 4.97 -4.87 -1.63
N ARG A 21 6.02 -5.59 -2.04
CA ARG A 21 7.39 -5.46 -1.55
C ARG A 21 8.24 -4.51 -2.39
N VAL A 22 7.64 -3.41 -2.86
CA VAL A 22 8.36 -2.47 -3.71
C VAL A 22 9.06 -1.44 -2.84
N HIS A 23 10.38 -1.39 -2.90
CA HIS A 23 11.13 -0.41 -2.14
C HIS A 23 10.71 1.01 -2.58
N TRP A 24 10.39 1.87 -1.61
CA TRP A 24 9.90 3.24 -1.86
C TRP A 24 10.81 4.04 -2.80
N ALA A 25 12.13 3.86 -2.72
CA ALA A 25 13.11 4.54 -3.57
C ALA A 25 13.05 4.05 -5.02
N VAL A 26 12.85 2.75 -5.22
CA VAL A 26 12.69 2.15 -6.56
C VAL A 26 11.39 2.63 -7.19
N LEU A 27 10.32 2.73 -6.40
CA LEU A 27 9.05 3.26 -6.88
C LEU A 27 9.20 4.71 -7.34
N LEU A 28 9.81 5.57 -6.51
CA LEU A 28 10.06 6.97 -6.87
C LEU A 28 10.90 7.07 -8.15
N LEU A 29 12.00 6.33 -8.22
CA LEU A 29 12.88 6.33 -9.38
C LEU A 29 12.16 5.83 -10.63
N SER A 30 11.30 4.82 -10.51
CA SER A 30 10.51 4.29 -11.63
C SER A 30 9.45 5.29 -12.11
N ILE A 31 8.77 5.97 -11.19
CA ILE A 31 7.80 7.03 -11.52
C ILE A 31 8.52 8.19 -12.22
N SER A 32 9.59 8.71 -11.63
CA SER A 32 10.36 9.81 -12.22
C SER A 32 10.94 9.44 -13.58
N ALA A 33 11.46 8.22 -13.74
CA ALA A 33 11.94 7.73 -15.03
C ALA A 33 10.81 7.64 -16.07
N ALA A 34 9.64 7.13 -15.69
CA ALA A 34 8.49 7.03 -16.57
C ALA A 34 7.94 8.41 -16.98
N GLU A 35 7.93 9.39 -16.09
CA GLU A 35 7.54 10.78 -16.40
C GLU A 35 8.52 11.45 -17.37
N VAL A 36 9.83 11.29 -17.14
CA VAL A 36 10.86 11.82 -18.06
C VAL A 36 10.74 11.18 -19.43
N LEU A 37 10.49 9.86 -19.47
CA LEU A 37 10.28 9.14 -20.73
C LEU A 37 9.00 9.61 -21.44
N ALA A 38 7.90 9.79 -20.70
CA ALA A 38 6.65 10.31 -21.25
C ALA A 38 6.83 11.73 -21.79
N PHE A 39 7.59 12.58 -21.11
CA PHE A 39 7.91 13.92 -21.57
C PHE A 39 8.70 13.90 -22.90
N TRP A 40 9.62 12.96 -23.05
CA TRP A 40 10.43 12.82 -24.26
C TRP A 40 9.70 12.17 -25.44
N PHE A 41 8.92 11.11 -25.21
CA PHE A 41 8.31 10.29 -26.27
C PHE A 41 6.89 10.70 -26.64
N VAL A 42 6.14 11.35 -25.73
CA VAL A 42 4.70 11.60 -25.93
C VAL A 42 4.48 13.01 -26.50
N PRO A 43 3.71 13.14 -27.59
CA PRO A 43 3.28 14.43 -28.13
C PRO A 43 2.52 15.26 -27.09
N GLU A 44 2.74 16.57 -27.08
CA GLU A 44 2.06 17.56 -26.22
C GLU A 44 0.57 17.28 -25.92
N PRO A 45 -0.31 16.98 -26.92
CA PRO A 45 -1.73 16.78 -26.63
C PRO A 45 -2.03 15.60 -25.70
N TYR A 46 -1.17 14.57 -25.67
CA TYR A 46 -1.39 13.37 -24.85
C TYR A 46 -0.51 13.34 -23.60
N ARG A 47 0.53 14.18 -23.54
CA ARG A 47 1.56 14.16 -22.50
C ARG A 47 0.98 14.30 -21.09
N ASN A 48 0.11 15.30 -20.87
CA ASN A 48 -0.52 15.51 -19.57
C ASN A 48 -1.35 14.30 -19.15
N PHE A 49 -2.18 13.79 -20.06
CA PHE A 49 -2.99 12.59 -19.79
C PHE A 49 -2.12 11.38 -19.45
N THR A 50 -1.04 11.15 -20.20
CA THR A 50 -0.11 10.04 -19.94
C THR A 50 0.58 10.17 -18.58
N ILE A 51 1.05 11.37 -18.22
CA ILE A 51 1.66 11.63 -16.91
C ILE A 51 0.63 11.40 -15.79
N TYR A 52 -0.59 11.93 -15.92
CA TYR A 52 -1.66 11.70 -14.95
C TYR A 52 -2.01 10.21 -14.81
N ALA A 53 -2.13 9.48 -15.91
CA ALA A 53 -2.42 8.05 -15.91
C ALA A 53 -1.30 7.25 -15.25
N LEU A 54 -0.03 7.56 -15.54
CA LEU A 54 1.14 6.94 -14.91
C LEU A 54 1.18 7.21 -13.41
N ALA A 55 0.97 8.46 -13.00
CA ALA A 55 0.94 8.86 -11.60
C ALA A 55 -0.21 8.20 -10.83
N ALA A 56 -1.37 7.99 -11.46
CA ALA A 56 -2.52 7.33 -10.87
C ALA A 56 -2.42 5.79 -10.85
N ALA A 57 -1.65 5.18 -11.76
CA ALA A 57 -1.58 3.73 -11.92
C ALA A 57 -1.19 3.00 -10.62
N TRP A 58 -0.16 3.49 -9.93
CA TRP A 58 0.31 2.88 -8.69
C TRP A 58 -0.67 3.03 -7.51
N PRO A 59 -1.21 4.24 -7.23
CA PRO A 59 -2.35 4.41 -6.33
C PRO A 59 -3.53 3.48 -6.59
N THR A 60 -3.95 3.35 -7.85
CA THR A 60 -5.05 2.46 -8.23
C THR A 60 -4.73 1.01 -7.91
N TYR A 61 -3.49 0.57 -8.20
CA TYR A 61 -3.03 -0.75 -7.81
C TYR A 61 -3.08 -0.97 -6.30
N LEU A 62 -2.67 0.03 -5.51
CA LEU A 62 -2.75 -0.05 -4.04
C LEU A 62 -4.18 -0.16 -3.54
N CYS A 63 -5.11 0.61 -4.10
CA CYS A 63 -6.54 0.51 -3.76
C CYS A 63 -7.10 -0.89 -4.11
N ILE A 64 -6.71 -1.47 -5.25
CA ILE A 64 -7.12 -2.82 -5.65
C ILE A 64 -6.58 -3.85 -4.64
N TRP A 65 -5.32 -3.70 -4.24
CA TRP A 65 -4.70 -4.59 -3.26
C TRP A 65 -5.37 -4.47 -1.88
N VAL A 66 -5.67 -3.27 -1.41
CA VAL A 66 -6.40 -3.07 -0.14
C VAL A 66 -7.79 -3.69 -0.21
N ARG A 67 -8.52 -3.54 -1.31
CA ARG A 67 -9.83 -4.21 -1.50
C ARG A 67 -9.73 -5.73 -1.45
N LYS A 68 -8.61 -6.30 -1.90
CA LYS A 68 -8.37 -7.75 -1.82
C LYS A 68 -8.20 -8.22 -0.37
N ILE A 69 -7.74 -7.34 0.52
CA ILE A 69 -7.62 -7.61 1.95
C ILE A 69 -8.93 -7.33 2.68
N GLU A 70 -9.62 -6.25 2.30
CA GLU A 70 -10.84 -5.77 2.91
C GLU A 70 -11.92 -5.55 1.83
N PRO A 71 -12.79 -6.55 1.55
CA PRO A 71 -13.79 -6.43 0.49
C PRO A 71 -14.84 -5.34 0.76
N SER A 72 -14.95 -4.84 2.00
CA SER A 72 -15.79 -3.70 2.37
C SER A 72 -15.14 -2.33 2.15
N SER A 73 -13.94 -2.25 1.56
CA SER A 73 -13.23 -1.00 1.36
C SER A 73 -13.98 -0.04 0.42
N SER A 74 -14.25 1.18 0.89
CA SER A 74 -14.85 2.25 0.09
C SER A 74 -13.81 3.01 -0.74
N SER A 75 -12.53 2.89 -0.37
CA SER A 75 -11.42 3.66 -0.96
C SER A 75 -11.26 3.44 -2.46
N LEU A 76 -11.54 2.24 -2.95
CA LEU A 76 -11.51 1.91 -4.39
C LEU A 76 -12.65 2.57 -5.18
N TYR A 77 -13.84 2.73 -4.60
CA TYR A 77 -14.94 3.43 -5.27
C TYR A 77 -14.59 4.90 -5.48
N TRP A 78 -14.02 5.55 -4.45
CA TRP A 78 -13.55 6.93 -4.55
C TRP A 78 -12.38 7.09 -5.50
N ALA A 79 -11.45 6.11 -5.56
CA ALA A 79 -10.33 6.13 -6.49
C ALA A 79 -10.82 6.09 -7.94
N ILE A 80 -11.76 5.18 -8.25
CA ILE A 80 -12.38 5.09 -9.58
C ILE A 80 -13.18 6.37 -9.89
N ALA A 81 -13.95 6.88 -8.93
CA ALA A 81 -14.69 8.13 -9.10
C ALA A 81 -13.75 9.30 -9.42
N SER A 82 -12.60 9.40 -8.73
CA SER A 82 -11.61 10.45 -9.02
C SER A 82 -11.01 10.33 -10.42
N LEU A 83 -10.74 9.11 -10.89
CA LEU A 83 -10.23 8.86 -12.25
C LEU A 83 -11.27 9.23 -13.33
N VAL A 84 -12.54 8.90 -13.11
CA VAL A 84 -13.63 9.19 -14.05
C VAL A 84 -14.00 10.68 -14.06
N ILE A 85 -13.98 11.33 -12.89
CA ILE A 85 -14.28 12.76 -12.72
C ILE A 85 -13.06 13.64 -13.08
N GLY A 86 -11.90 13.03 -13.38
CA GLY A 86 -10.61 13.69 -13.71
C GLY A 86 -10.64 14.76 -14.82
N VAL A 87 -11.77 14.97 -15.47
CA VAL A 87 -12.05 16.10 -16.36
C VAL A 87 -12.21 17.43 -15.59
N GLY A 88 -12.58 17.39 -14.30
CA GLY A 88 -12.67 18.56 -13.41
C GLY A 88 -11.52 18.61 -12.41
N PHE A 89 -10.48 19.39 -12.71
CA PHE A 89 -9.22 19.48 -11.95
C PHE A 89 -9.40 19.63 -10.43
N LEU A 90 -10.32 20.47 -9.96
CA LEU A 90 -10.54 20.72 -8.53
C LEU A 90 -11.28 19.58 -7.83
N PHE A 91 -12.32 19.04 -8.46
CA PHE A 91 -13.15 18.00 -7.83
C PHE A 91 -12.40 16.68 -7.77
N SER A 92 -11.63 16.35 -8.81
CA SER A 92 -10.73 15.20 -8.83
C SER A 92 -9.69 15.27 -7.72
N TRP A 93 -9.12 16.46 -7.47
CA TRP A 93 -8.12 16.63 -6.41
C TRP A 93 -8.71 16.48 -5.00
N LEU A 94 -9.92 16.99 -4.77
CA LEU A 94 -10.63 16.79 -3.48
C LEU A 94 -10.96 15.31 -3.24
N LEU A 95 -11.46 14.61 -4.26
CA LEU A 95 -11.73 13.16 -4.15
C LEU A 95 -10.45 12.37 -3.88
N TRP A 96 -9.33 12.79 -4.47
CA TRP A 96 -8.04 12.16 -4.23
C TRP A 96 -7.61 12.24 -2.76
N ILE A 97 -7.82 13.39 -2.11
CA ILE A 97 -7.54 13.53 -0.68
C ILE A 97 -8.39 12.55 0.13
N VAL A 98 -9.69 12.45 -0.18
CA VAL A 98 -10.58 11.49 0.49
C VAL A 98 -10.07 10.05 0.34
N VAL A 99 -9.65 9.65 -0.87
CA VAL A 99 -9.06 8.33 -1.12
C VAL A 99 -7.86 8.07 -0.21
N ILE A 100 -6.95 9.04 -0.08
CA ILE A 100 -5.75 8.90 0.76
C ILE A 100 -6.12 8.69 2.22
N PHE A 101 -7.08 9.44 2.74
CA PHE A 101 -7.51 9.35 4.14
C PHE A 101 -8.29 8.06 4.42
N GLU A 102 -9.20 7.65 3.54
CA GLU A 102 -9.88 6.35 3.68
C GLU A 102 -8.87 5.20 3.64
N LEU A 103 -7.92 5.21 2.69
CA LEU A 103 -6.90 4.16 2.59
C LEU A 103 -6.06 4.09 3.88
N ARG A 104 -5.73 5.24 4.47
CA ARG A 104 -5.04 5.30 5.76
C ARG A 104 -5.86 4.66 6.87
N GLU A 105 -7.15 4.96 6.97
CA GLU A 105 -8.02 4.40 8.00
C GLU A 105 -8.20 2.90 7.84
N GLU A 106 -8.44 2.42 6.61
CA GLU A 106 -8.54 0.99 6.29
C GLU A 106 -7.27 0.23 6.66
N MET A 107 -6.09 0.81 6.36
CA MET A 107 -4.81 0.21 6.76
C MET A 107 -4.62 0.20 8.27
N LEU A 108 -4.95 1.30 8.96
CA LEU A 108 -4.82 1.38 10.42
C LEU A 108 -5.79 0.43 11.11
N ASP A 109 -7.03 0.30 10.64
CA ASP A 109 -7.98 -0.66 11.21
C ASP A 109 -7.50 -2.09 10.95
N HIS A 110 -7.11 -2.44 9.73
CA HIS A 110 -6.64 -3.79 9.41
C HIS A 110 -5.41 -4.20 10.24
N TYR A 111 -4.37 -3.36 10.29
CA TYR A 111 -3.09 -3.64 10.95
C TYR A 111 -3.03 -3.26 12.45
N ASN A 112 -4.12 -2.76 13.03
CA ASN A 112 -4.21 -2.63 14.49
C ASN A 112 -5.28 -3.54 15.09
N ARG A 113 -6.34 -3.84 14.33
CA ARG A 113 -7.47 -4.65 14.80
C ARG A 113 -7.38 -6.11 14.39
N ARG A 114 -6.93 -6.42 13.16
CA ARG A 114 -6.88 -7.81 12.64
C ARG A 114 -5.50 -8.43 12.75
N GLU A 115 -4.47 -7.73 12.29
CA GLU A 115 -3.08 -8.08 12.58
C GLU A 115 -2.61 -7.12 13.68
N PRO A 116 -2.31 -7.52 14.92
CA PRO A 116 -1.92 -6.59 16.00
C PRO A 116 -0.49 -6.07 15.80
N MET A 117 -0.24 -5.35 14.70
CA MET A 117 1.09 -4.86 14.29
C MET A 117 1.38 -3.41 14.70
N ASN A 118 0.50 -2.80 15.49
CA ASN A 118 0.67 -1.46 16.08
C ASN A 118 1.15 -0.41 15.05
N LEU A 119 0.53 -0.44 13.88
CA LEU A 119 0.81 0.45 12.77
C LEU A 119 0.38 1.88 13.11
N ARG A 120 1.33 2.82 13.01
CA ARG A 120 1.08 4.26 13.21
C ARG A 120 1.45 5.05 11.96
N LEU A 121 0.46 5.69 11.34
CA LEU A 121 0.67 6.56 10.18
C LEU A 121 0.46 8.02 10.57
N ASN A 122 1.49 8.83 10.34
CA ASN A 122 1.45 10.27 10.53
C ASN A 122 0.66 10.93 9.40
N TRP A 123 -0.45 11.58 9.74
CA TRP A 123 -1.36 12.23 8.79
C TRP A 123 -0.67 13.25 7.87
N PHE A 124 0.37 13.94 8.36
CA PHE A 124 1.12 14.92 7.56
C PHE A 124 1.91 14.24 6.45
N LEU A 125 2.66 13.18 6.80
CA LEU A 125 3.38 12.37 5.80
C LEU A 125 2.43 11.67 4.84
N THR A 126 1.24 11.28 5.32
CA THR A 126 0.21 10.71 4.47
C THR A 126 -0.32 11.71 3.44
N LEU A 127 -0.40 13.00 3.75
CA LEU A 127 -0.89 13.99 2.79
C LEU A 127 0.15 14.30 1.70
N PHE A 128 1.41 14.50 2.08
CA PHE A 128 2.47 14.92 1.14
C PHE A 128 3.13 13.76 0.40
N PHE A 129 3.26 12.60 1.04
CA PHE A 129 3.99 11.44 0.52
C PHE A 129 3.10 10.20 0.38
N SER A 130 1.78 10.36 0.48
CA SER A 130 0.72 9.33 0.49
C SER A 130 1.18 7.92 0.15
N PHE A 131 1.26 7.57 -1.13
CA PHE A 131 1.52 6.20 -1.60
C PHE A 131 2.95 5.73 -1.37
N VAL A 132 3.92 6.64 -1.40
CA VAL A 132 5.32 6.33 -1.09
C VAL A 132 5.48 6.03 0.40
N TYR A 133 4.80 6.81 1.26
CA TYR A 133 4.77 6.61 2.70
C TYR A 133 4.04 5.32 3.08
N PHE A 134 2.90 5.03 2.43
CA PHE A 134 2.22 3.75 2.57
C PHE A 134 3.13 2.57 2.19
N GLN A 135 3.84 2.67 1.06
CA GLN A 135 4.81 1.65 0.64
C GLN A 135 5.97 1.48 1.62
N PHE A 136 6.47 2.56 2.19
CA PHE A 136 7.49 2.50 3.23
C PHE A 136 6.99 1.74 4.46
N ALA A 137 5.79 2.09 4.96
CA ALA A 137 5.19 1.46 6.12
C ALA A 137 4.90 -0.04 5.88
N LEU A 138 4.35 -0.38 4.72
CA LEU A 138 4.08 -1.76 4.32
C LEU A 138 5.35 -2.61 4.21
N ASN A 139 6.43 -2.08 3.62
CA ASN A 139 7.70 -2.80 3.55
C ASN A 139 8.29 -3.06 4.94
N ARG A 140 8.15 -2.11 5.87
CA ARG A 140 8.62 -2.29 7.25
C ARG A 140 7.91 -3.48 7.90
N ILE A 141 6.58 -3.51 7.79
CA ILE A 141 5.75 -4.62 8.28
C ILE A 141 6.14 -5.96 7.61
N ALA A 142 6.34 -5.96 6.30
CA ALA A 142 6.70 -7.18 5.56
C ALA A 142 7.99 -7.81 6.11
N ARG A 143 9.01 -6.99 6.38
CA ARG A 143 10.29 -7.44 6.95
C ARG A 143 10.14 -7.97 8.37
N GLU A 144 9.36 -7.31 9.21
CA GLU A 144 9.08 -7.75 10.58
C GLU A 144 8.37 -9.12 10.59
N LYS A 145 7.41 -9.32 9.67
CA LYS A 145 6.68 -10.59 9.51
C LYS A 145 7.60 -11.73 9.04
N GLU A 146 8.56 -11.44 8.16
CA GLU A 146 9.54 -12.42 7.69
C GLU A 146 10.53 -12.82 8.79
N ALA A 147 11.10 -11.85 9.50
CA ALA A 147 12.00 -12.13 10.62
C ALA A 147 11.33 -12.98 11.71
N THR A 148 10.05 -12.69 11.99
CA THR A 148 9.23 -13.48 12.91
C THR A 148 9.04 -14.90 12.36
N ARG A 149 8.73 -15.07 11.08
CA ARG A 149 8.54 -16.39 10.47
C ARG A 149 9.82 -17.22 10.47
N GLU A 150 10.97 -16.60 10.20
CA GLU A 150 12.28 -17.25 10.23
C GLU A 150 12.65 -17.71 11.64
N SER A 151 12.36 -16.92 12.69
CA SER A 151 12.62 -17.34 14.08
C SER A 151 11.78 -18.57 14.47
N PHE A 152 10.51 -18.64 14.05
CA PHE A 152 9.68 -19.83 14.27
C PHE A 152 10.09 -21.04 13.44
N ALA A 153 10.70 -20.84 12.28
CA ALA A 153 11.21 -21.94 11.46
C ALA A 153 12.52 -22.54 12.02
N ALA A 154 13.30 -21.75 12.79
CA ALA A 154 14.54 -22.20 13.42
C ALA A 154 14.35 -22.93 14.78
N GLU A 155 13.28 -22.63 15.52
CA GLU A 155 12.93 -23.32 16.77
C GLU A 155 12.64 -24.85 16.64
N PRO A 156 11.97 -25.38 15.60
CA PRO A 156 11.69 -26.81 15.48
C PRO A 156 12.94 -27.66 15.17
N GLU A 157 14.00 -27.10 14.58
CA GLU A 157 15.22 -27.87 14.31
C GLU A 157 16.10 -28.04 15.55
N SER A 158 16.17 -27.04 16.44
CA SER A 158 17.03 -27.10 17.63
C SER A 158 16.50 -27.98 18.76
N SER A 159 15.17 -28.19 18.83
CA SER A 159 14.52 -29.05 19.84
C SER A 159 14.49 -30.54 19.50
N VAL A 160 14.82 -30.92 18.25
CA VAL A 160 14.91 -32.32 17.82
C VAL A 160 16.35 -32.86 17.94
N THR A 161 17.35 -31.98 18.06
CA THR A 161 18.77 -32.35 18.16
C THR A 161 19.37 -32.28 19.58
N ALA A 162 18.56 -32.06 20.62
CA ALA A 162 18.98 -32.07 22.02
C ALA A 162 18.34 -33.24 22.78
#